data_AF-A0A1A8UWG0-F1
#
_entry.id   AF-A0A1A8UWG0-F1
#
_cell.length_a   1.000
_cell.length_b   1.000
_cell.length_c   1.000
_cell.angle_alpha   90.00
_cell.angle_beta   90.00
_cell.angle_gamma   90.00
#
_symmetry.space_group_name_H-M   'P 1'
#
loop_
_entity.id
_entity.type
_entity.pdbx_description
1 polymer ?
#
loop_
_entity_poly.entity_id
_entity_poly.type
_entity_poly.pdbx_seq_one_letter_code
_entity_poly.pdbx_strand_id
1 'polypeptide(L)'
;EDSAKKTNEEMEEPELSSHQSAVVKTMIKGSALNHGRSSQTSLITPSFGMKGNGSAGVSRGPAPSRPVPQPHPKDEDTLVQMAEHIPAGMRTPMCAHCNMVIRGPFLVAMGTSWHKEEFNCAHCRTSLADIGFVEEKGSVFCEHCYEDFFAPTCSRCQAKILGEVINALKQTWHAYCFLCASCQQPIRNNTFHLEDGEPYCEQDFYNLFGTGCHGCEFPIEAGDKFLEALGYTWHDTCFVCAVCCTTLEGQTFYSRKEKPLCKKHAHTIKI
;
A
#
# COMPACT_ATOMS: atom_id res chain seq x y z
N GLU A 1 -84.21 -31.57 -23.99
CA GLU A 1 -82.77 -31.84 -23.88
C GLU A 1 -82.31 -31.13 -22.61
N ASP A 2 -82.44 -31.79 -21.46
CA ASP A 2 -81.51 -32.72 -20.81
C ASP A 2 -80.48 -32.01 -19.89
N SER A 3 -80.55 -32.41 -18.61
CA SER A 3 -79.53 -32.46 -17.56
C SER A 3 -78.95 -31.23 -16.86
N ALA A 4 -78.87 -31.44 -15.54
CA ALA A 4 -78.19 -30.71 -14.50
C ALA A 4 -76.66 -30.97 -14.47
N LYS A 5 -75.97 -30.24 -13.56
CA LYS A 5 -74.90 -30.71 -12.63
C LYS A 5 -73.53 -29.99 -12.71
N LYS A 6 -73.29 -29.14 -11.69
CA LYS A 6 -72.19 -29.18 -10.67
C LYS A 6 -70.70 -29.01 -11.10
N THR A 7 -70.07 -28.03 -10.41
CA THR A 7 -68.69 -27.94 -9.86
C THR A 7 -67.46 -28.12 -10.78
N ASN A 8 -66.49 -27.20 -10.65
CA ASN A 8 -65.17 -27.52 -10.06
C ASN A 8 -64.34 -26.25 -9.75
N GLU A 9 -63.73 -26.27 -8.57
CA GLU A 9 -62.60 -25.46 -8.10
C GLU A 9 -61.30 -25.86 -8.82
N GLU A 10 -60.19 -25.24 -8.38
CA GLU A 10 -58.76 -25.46 -8.69
C GLU A 10 -58.19 -24.42 -9.70
N MET A 11 -57.03 -23.79 -9.49
CA MET A 11 -55.87 -24.15 -8.68
C MET A 11 -55.01 -22.89 -8.39
N GLU A 12 -54.60 -22.69 -7.13
CA GLU A 12 -53.46 -21.83 -6.77
C GLU A 12 -52.17 -22.44 -7.34
N GLU A 13 -51.35 -21.65 -8.03
CA GLU A 13 -49.93 -21.97 -8.24
C GLU A 13 -49.09 -21.34 -7.12
N PRO A 14 -48.38 -22.12 -6.29
CA PRO A 14 -47.28 -21.60 -5.51
C PRO A 14 -45.98 -21.78 -6.31
N GLU A 15 -45.37 -20.65 -6.67
CA GLU A 15 -44.07 -20.63 -7.33
C GLU A 15 -42.96 -21.29 -6.49
N LEU A 16 -42.03 -21.90 -7.22
CA LEU A 16 -41.04 -22.90 -6.81
C LEU A 16 -40.29 -22.63 -5.48
N SER A 17 -40.38 -23.59 -4.58
CA SER A 17 -39.44 -23.78 -3.47
C SER A 17 -38.12 -24.34 -3.98
N SER A 18 -37.09 -23.50 -4.09
CA SER A 18 -35.71 -23.93 -4.28
C SER A 18 -35.21 -24.64 -3.00
N HIS A 19 -35.42 -25.95 -2.92
CA HIS A 19 -34.87 -26.80 -1.86
C HIS A 19 -33.37 -27.06 -2.11
N GLN A 20 -32.48 -26.21 -1.60
CA GLN A 20 -31.06 -26.57 -1.48
C GLN A 20 -30.79 -27.04 -0.04
N SER A 21 -30.76 -28.36 0.14
CA SER A 21 -30.18 -29.00 1.32
C SER A 21 -28.71 -29.30 1.01
N ALA A 22 -27.79 -28.48 1.52
CA ALA A 22 -26.36 -28.72 1.39
C ALA A 22 -25.68 -28.73 2.77
N VAL A 23 -24.61 -29.50 2.89
CA VAL A 23 -23.70 -29.43 4.04
C VAL A 23 -22.58 -28.48 3.65
N VAL A 24 -22.55 -27.29 4.26
CA VAL A 24 -21.48 -26.32 3.98
C VAL A 24 -20.23 -26.71 4.75
N LYS A 25 -19.09 -26.76 4.07
CA LYS A 25 -17.79 -27.00 4.68
C LYS A 25 -17.11 -25.68 4.98
N THR A 26 -16.65 -25.51 6.21
CA THR A 26 -15.86 -24.37 6.64
C THR A 26 -14.46 -24.46 6.05
N MET A 27 -14.01 -23.35 5.49
CA MET A 27 -12.68 -23.15 4.94
C MET A 27 -11.94 -22.12 5.80
N ILE A 28 -10.61 -22.14 5.75
CA ILE A 28 -9.78 -21.09 6.37
C ILE A 28 -9.16 -20.31 5.21
N LYS A 29 -9.32 -18.99 5.20
CA LYS A 29 -8.68 -18.16 4.19
C LYS A 29 -7.18 -18.19 4.44
N GLY A 30 -6.44 -18.90 3.59
CA GLY A 30 -5.00 -18.92 3.66
C GLY A 30 -4.44 -17.50 3.55
N SER A 31 -3.29 -17.25 4.17
CA SER A 31 -2.48 -16.07 3.86
C SER A 31 -2.30 -16.03 2.34
N ALA A 32 -2.71 -14.93 1.72
CA ALA A 32 -2.75 -14.82 0.26
C ALA A 32 -1.35 -15.05 -0.34
N LEU A 33 -1.13 -16.29 -0.78
CA LEU A 33 -0.33 -16.60 -1.96
C LEU A 33 -1.26 -17.40 -2.87
N ASN A 34 -1.65 -16.75 -3.97
CA ASN A 34 -2.41 -17.27 -5.11
C ASN A 34 -3.89 -17.64 -4.88
N HIS A 35 -4.76 -16.81 -5.47
CA HIS A 35 -5.81 -17.32 -6.36
C HIS A 35 -5.48 -16.85 -7.78
N GLY A 36 -5.66 -17.73 -8.77
CA GLY A 36 -5.13 -17.62 -10.13
C GLY A 36 -5.59 -16.42 -10.95
N ARG A 37 -4.96 -15.27 -10.71
CA ARG A 37 -4.68 -14.15 -11.61
C ARG A 37 -3.54 -13.38 -10.93
N SER A 38 -2.54 -12.93 -11.68
CA SER A 38 -1.21 -12.57 -11.15
C SER A 38 -1.18 -11.33 -10.24
N SER A 39 -1.72 -11.39 -9.02
CA SER A 39 -1.57 -10.34 -8.01
C SER A 39 -0.20 -10.48 -7.35
N GLN A 40 0.77 -9.69 -7.81
CA GLN A 40 2.13 -9.66 -7.25
C GLN A 40 2.16 -8.75 -6.02
N THR A 41 2.27 -9.33 -4.82
CA THR A 41 2.68 -8.60 -3.62
C THR A 41 4.13 -8.18 -3.83
N SER A 42 4.36 -6.89 -4.06
CA SER A 42 5.70 -6.36 -4.28
C SER A 42 6.11 -5.50 -3.09
N LEU A 43 7.37 -5.67 -2.67
CA LEU A 43 7.94 -4.84 -1.63
C LEU A 43 8.43 -3.54 -2.24
N ILE A 44 8.16 -2.42 -1.57
CA ILE A 44 8.89 -1.19 -1.84
C ILE A 44 10.32 -1.41 -1.33
N THR A 45 11.31 -1.18 -2.20
CA THR A 45 12.71 -1.07 -1.78
C THR A 45 13.00 0.41 -1.58
N PRO A 46 12.81 0.96 -0.38
CA PRO A 46 13.29 2.31 -0.10
C PRO A 46 14.82 2.26 -0.08
N SER A 47 15.44 3.05 -0.93
CA SER A 47 16.89 3.26 -0.90
C SER A 47 17.16 4.59 -0.22
N PHE A 48 17.63 4.52 1.02
CA PHE A 48 18.04 5.69 1.81
C PHE A 48 19.54 5.61 2.10
N GLY A 49 20.24 6.73 1.94
CA GLY A 49 21.47 6.99 2.69
C GLY A 49 21.18 7.02 4.19
N MET A 50 22.10 6.50 5.01
CA MET A 50 21.86 6.12 6.42
C MET A 50 21.35 7.24 7.35
N LYS A 51 20.21 6.93 8.01
CA LYS A 51 19.62 7.32 9.32
C LYS A 51 19.96 8.65 10.07
N GLY A 52 18.87 9.30 10.53
CA GLY A 52 18.77 10.02 11.82
C GLY A 52 17.32 10.41 12.20
N ASN A 53 16.80 9.84 13.30
CA ASN A 53 15.59 10.11 14.11
C ASN A 53 14.43 10.98 13.59
N GLY A 54 13.23 10.39 13.51
CA GLY A 54 11.94 11.09 13.42
C GLY A 54 11.17 11.14 14.74
N SER A 55 10.47 12.24 14.98
CA SER A 55 9.33 12.33 15.89
C SER A 55 8.25 13.27 15.32
N ALA A 56 7.00 12.82 15.50
CA ALA A 56 5.72 13.55 15.55
C ALA A 56 4.93 13.90 14.27
N GLY A 57 3.68 13.39 14.23
CA GLY A 57 2.48 14.24 14.14
C GLY A 57 1.65 14.19 12.86
N VAL A 58 0.46 13.58 12.92
CA VAL A 58 -0.61 13.61 11.89
C VAL A 58 -1.59 14.75 12.17
N SER A 59 -2.17 15.37 11.12
CA SER A 59 -3.51 15.98 11.14
C SER A 59 -4.12 16.00 9.73
N ARG A 60 -5.38 15.56 9.59
CA ARG A 60 -6.17 15.51 8.33
C ARG A 60 -7.11 16.72 8.21
N GLY A 61 -7.35 17.19 6.99
CA GLY A 61 -8.40 18.14 6.59
C GLY A 61 -8.79 17.93 5.12
N PRO A 62 -10.00 18.36 4.67
CA PRO A 62 -10.61 17.91 3.41
C PRO A 62 -10.14 18.67 2.16
N ALA A 63 -10.21 17.99 1.01
CA ALA A 63 -9.65 18.39 -0.28
C ALA A 63 -10.40 19.53 -0.99
N PRO A 64 -9.68 20.36 -1.76
CA PRO A 64 -10.19 20.96 -2.97
C PRO A 64 -9.31 20.69 -4.21
N SER A 65 -9.87 21.06 -5.36
CA SER A 65 -9.45 20.80 -6.74
C SER A 65 -8.01 21.19 -7.10
N ARG A 66 -7.46 20.35 -8.00
CA ARG A 66 -6.04 20.12 -8.30
C ARG A 66 -5.31 21.29 -9.00
N PRO A 67 -4.31 21.91 -8.34
CA PRO A 67 -3.20 22.58 -9.01
C PRO A 67 -2.13 21.53 -9.40
N VAL A 68 -1.32 21.86 -10.39
CA VAL A 68 -0.09 21.11 -10.73
C VAL A 68 0.76 20.96 -9.47
N PRO A 69 1.27 19.75 -9.13
CA PRO A 69 2.10 19.57 -7.94
C PRO A 69 3.35 20.43 -8.04
N GLN A 70 3.51 21.39 -7.13
CA GLN A 70 4.76 22.09 -6.91
C GLN A 70 5.78 21.11 -6.30
N PRO A 71 7.08 21.22 -6.62
CA PRO A 71 8.13 20.48 -5.94
C PRO A 71 7.95 20.63 -4.43
N HIS A 72 7.89 19.50 -3.70
CA HIS A 72 7.63 19.55 -2.27
C HIS A 72 8.94 19.94 -1.55
N PRO A 73 8.95 20.95 -0.66
CA PRO A 73 10.17 21.48 -0.03
C PRO A 73 10.97 20.47 0.82
N LYS A 74 10.46 19.25 1.00
CA LYS A 74 11.05 18.25 1.91
C LYS A 74 12.00 17.29 1.19
N ASP A 75 11.96 17.23 -0.13
CA ASP A 75 12.86 16.34 -0.87
C ASP A 75 14.27 16.95 -0.95
N GLU A 76 14.38 18.28 -1.13
CA GLU A 76 15.67 18.99 -1.27
C GLU A 76 16.60 18.78 -0.05
N ASP A 77 16.06 18.86 1.17
CA ASP A 77 16.87 18.76 2.40
C ASP A 77 17.38 17.34 2.72
N THR A 78 16.85 16.28 2.09
CA THR A 78 17.10 14.90 2.58
C THR A 78 18.24 14.18 1.85
N LEU A 79 18.64 14.65 0.65
CA LEU A 79 19.79 14.07 -0.08
C LEU A 79 21.10 14.80 0.17
N VAL A 80 21.04 16.08 0.49
CA VAL A 80 22.23 16.92 0.55
C VAL A 80 22.87 16.81 1.93
N GLN A 81 24.12 16.37 1.96
CA GLN A 81 24.96 16.38 3.16
C GLN A 81 25.83 17.63 3.17
N MET A 82 26.19 18.11 4.36
CA MET A 82 27.05 19.27 4.57
C MET A 82 28.41 18.82 5.08
N ALA A 83 29.48 19.47 4.62
CA ALA A 83 30.80 19.22 5.16
C ALA A 83 30.92 19.78 6.58
N GLU A 84 31.43 18.96 7.51
CA GLU A 84 31.65 19.41 8.88
C GLU A 84 32.92 20.26 8.96
N HIS A 85 32.79 21.47 9.52
CA HIS A 85 33.92 22.37 9.74
C HIS A 85 34.61 22.05 11.05
N ILE A 86 35.86 21.60 10.98
CA ILE A 86 36.67 21.27 12.15
C ILE A 86 37.68 22.39 12.40
N PRO A 87 37.69 23.01 13.60
CA PRO A 87 38.67 24.03 13.95
C PRO A 87 40.07 23.45 14.08
N ALA A 88 41.09 24.31 14.00
CA ALA A 88 42.47 23.91 14.23
C ALA A 88 42.65 23.32 15.64
N GLY A 89 43.24 22.13 15.72
CA GLY A 89 43.47 21.42 16.97
C GLY A 89 44.74 20.57 16.92
N MET A 90 44.88 19.65 17.88
CA MET A 90 46.05 18.75 17.96
C MET A 90 46.04 17.63 16.90
N ARG A 91 44.93 17.49 16.15
CA ARG A 91 44.80 16.51 15.07
C ARG A 91 45.47 17.03 13.80
N THR A 92 46.23 16.18 13.13
CA THR A 92 46.91 16.46 11.85
C THR A 92 46.42 15.47 10.79
N PRO A 93 45.19 15.63 10.29
CA PRO A 93 44.63 14.71 9.30
C PRO A 93 45.34 14.83 7.95
N MET A 94 45.24 13.79 7.12
CA MET A 94 45.69 13.82 5.73
C MET A 94 44.52 14.14 4.81
N CYS A 95 44.74 15.04 3.85
CA CYS A 95 43.74 15.42 2.87
C CYS A 95 43.48 14.28 1.88
N ALA A 96 42.23 13.91 1.65
CA ALA A 96 41.86 12.87 0.69
C ALA A 96 42.19 13.20 -0.77
N HIS A 97 42.29 14.50 -1.13
CA HIS A 97 42.56 14.94 -2.49
C HIS A 97 44.07 15.03 -2.79
N CYS A 98 44.85 15.81 -2.03
CA CYS A 98 46.30 15.95 -2.26
C CYS A 98 47.18 14.98 -1.46
N ASN A 99 46.62 14.19 -0.55
CA ASN A 99 47.34 13.27 0.33
C ASN A 99 48.41 13.95 1.22
N MET A 100 48.27 15.25 1.47
CA MET A 100 49.15 16.03 2.34
C MET A 100 48.53 16.24 3.71
N VAL A 101 49.37 16.47 4.73
CA VAL A 101 48.93 16.79 6.08
C VAL A 101 48.27 18.18 6.08
N ILE A 102 47.04 18.23 6.57
CA ILE A 102 46.29 19.48 6.72
C ILE A 102 46.78 20.21 7.98
N ARG A 103 47.15 21.48 7.82
CA ARG A 103 47.53 22.36 8.92
C ARG A 103 46.46 23.43 9.12
N GLY A 104 45.83 23.44 10.29
CA GLY A 104 44.79 24.41 10.63
C GLY A 104 43.37 23.82 10.50
N PRO A 105 42.35 24.66 10.26
CA PRO A 105 40.98 24.20 10.06
C PRO A 105 40.87 23.29 8.84
N PHE A 106 39.94 22.34 8.88
CA PHE A 106 39.71 21.39 7.79
C PHE A 106 38.25 20.98 7.73
N LEU A 107 37.87 20.36 6.62
CA LEU A 107 36.54 19.81 6.42
C LEU A 107 36.54 18.29 6.65
N VAL A 108 35.46 17.77 7.21
CA VAL A 108 35.18 16.33 7.24
C VAL A 108 33.93 16.04 6.43
N ALA A 109 34.05 15.14 5.47
CA ALA A 109 32.98 14.70 4.59
C ALA A 109 33.22 13.23 4.22
N MET A 110 32.16 12.42 4.15
CA MET A 110 32.25 11.00 3.76
C MET A 110 33.30 10.20 4.58
N GLY A 111 33.46 10.54 5.86
CA GLY A 111 34.46 9.91 6.75
C GLY A 111 35.93 10.26 6.44
N THR A 112 36.19 11.23 5.57
CA THR A 112 37.54 11.66 5.17
C THR A 112 37.76 13.15 5.42
N SER A 113 39.02 13.60 5.44
CA SER A 113 39.39 15.00 5.72
C SER A 113 39.86 15.72 4.46
N TRP A 114 39.53 17.01 4.35
CA TRP A 114 39.77 17.81 3.15
C TRP A 114 40.27 19.21 3.49
N HIS A 115 41.14 19.77 2.65
CA HIS A 115 41.35 21.21 2.63
C HIS A 115 40.08 21.90 2.13
N LYS A 116 39.77 23.09 2.68
CA LYS A 116 38.57 23.86 2.28
C LYS A 116 38.56 24.13 0.78
N GLU A 117 39.73 24.43 0.23
CA GLU A 117 39.96 24.79 -1.17
C GLU A 117 39.94 23.58 -2.12
N GLU A 118 40.09 22.37 -1.59
CA GLU A 118 40.15 21.13 -2.39
C GLU A 118 38.83 20.36 -2.36
N PHE A 119 37.87 20.77 -1.50
CA PHE A 119 36.54 20.18 -1.44
C PHE A 119 35.60 20.86 -2.43
N ASN A 120 35.67 20.44 -3.69
CA ASN A 120 34.94 21.05 -4.81
C ASN A 120 34.13 20.01 -5.59
N CYS A 121 33.05 20.46 -6.23
CA CYS A 121 32.24 19.64 -7.12
C CYS A 121 33.12 19.07 -8.25
N ALA A 122 33.04 17.75 -8.47
CA ALA A 122 33.82 17.05 -9.48
C ALA A 122 33.54 17.54 -10.91
N HIS A 123 32.32 18.06 -11.16
CA HIS A 123 31.91 18.56 -12.47
C HIS A 123 32.20 20.07 -12.64
N CYS A 124 31.54 20.94 -11.86
CA CYS A 124 31.61 22.39 -12.06
C CYS A 124 32.72 23.10 -11.27
N ARG A 125 33.45 22.37 -10.40
CA ARG A 125 34.53 22.90 -9.55
C ARG A 125 34.12 23.97 -8.52
N THR A 126 32.83 24.22 -8.35
CA THR A 126 32.33 25.07 -7.26
C THR A 126 32.71 24.47 -5.91
N SER A 127 33.11 25.32 -4.96
CA SER A 127 33.42 24.89 -3.59
C SER A 127 32.18 24.35 -2.90
N LEU A 128 32.32 23.18 -2.30
CA LEU A 128 31.28 22.48 -1.53
C LEU A 128 31.45 22.67 -0.02
N ALA A 129 32.37 23.55 0.39
CA ALA A 129 32.67 23.76 1.81
C ALA A 129 31.45 24.24 2.59
N ASP A 130 30.69 25.16 1.99
CA ASP A 130 29.61 25.89 2.65
C ASP A 130 28.22 25.58 2.04
N ILE A 131 28.13 24.59 1.14
CA ILE A 131 26.87 24.19 0.47
C ILE A 131 26.67 22.68 0.52
N GLY A 132 25.42 22.26 0.31
CA GLY A 132 25.05 20.86 0.23
C GLY A 132 25.71 20.13 -0.93
N PHE A 133 26.13 18.89 -0.68
CA PHE A 133 26.70 18.01 -1.69
C PHE A 133 26.11 16.61 -1.64
N VAL A 134 26.26 15.88 -2.75
CA VAL A 134 25.89 14.48 -2.89
C VAL A 134 27.12 13.68 -3.28
N GLU A 135 27.30 12.53 -2.65
CA GLU A 135 28.32 11.55 -3.03
C GLU A 135 27.76 10.60 -4.08
N GLU A 136 28.45 10.46 -5.21
CA GLU A 136 28.15 9.46 -6.24
C GLU A 136 29.46 8.76 -6.63
N LYS A 137 29.53 7.44 -6.39
CA LYS A 137 30.69 6.57 -6.73
C LYS A 137 32.04 7.10 -6.20
N GLY A 138 32.05 7.64 -4.98
CA GLY A 138 33.26 8.18 -4.34
C GLY A 138 33.69 9.57 -4.83
N SER A 139 32.87 10.25 -5.64
CA SER A 139 33.06 11.65 -6.04
C SER A 139 31.95 12.52 -5.47
N VAL A 140 32.26 13.78 -5.18
CA VAL A 140 31.29 14.75 -4.64
C VAL A 140 30.79 15.69 -5.72
N PHE A 141 29.48 15.93 -5.72
CA PHE A 141 28.79 16.80 -6.67
C PHE A 141 27.93 17.82 -5.91
N CYS A 142 27.84 19.04 -6.43
CA CYS A 142 26.83 19.99 -5.94
C CYS A 142 25.43 19.52 -6.35
N GLU A 143 24.41 19.99 -5.65
CA GLU A 143 23.01 19.69 -5.91
C GLU A 143 22.60 19.91 -7.38
N HIS A 144 22.99 21.04 -7.98
CA HIS A 144 22.67 21.34 -9.37
C HIS A 144 23.29 20.33 -10.37
N CYS A 145 24.57 19.98 -10.19
CA CYS A 145 25.19 18.96 -11.03
C CYS A 145 24.62 17.57 -10.76
N TYR A 146 24.20 17.28 -9.53
CA TYR A 146 23.51 16.05 -9.22
C TYR A 146 22.18 15.95 -9.98
N GLU A 147 21.37 17.01 -9.94
CA GLU A 147 20.08 17.10 -10.62
C GLU A 147 20.19 16.87 -12.14
N ASP A 148 21.13 17.56 -12.78
CA ASP A 148 21.28 17.54 -14.23
C ASP A 148 21.73 16.16 -14.75
N PHE A 149 22.73 15.56 -14.10
CA PHE A 149 23.44 14.41 -14.65
C PHE A 149 23.05 13.06 -14.03
N PHE A 150 22.56 13.06 -12.79
CA PHE A 150 22.43 11.82 -12.01
C PHE A 150 21.02 11.59 -11.47
N ALA A 151 20.28 12.64 -11.11
CA ALA A 151 18.98 12.48 -10.47
C ALA A 151 18.01 11.70 -11.38
N PRO A 152 17.36 10.64 -10.84
CA PRO A 152 16.38 9.87 -11.59
C PRO A 152 15.13 10.71 -11.83
N THR A 153 14.37 10.34 -12.86
CA THR A 153 13.12 11.04 -13.21
C THR A 153 11.92 10.30 -12.61
N CYS A 154 11.00 11.04 -12.01
CA CYS A 154 9.77 10.44 -11.48
C CYS A 154 8.83 10.06 -12.63
N SER A 155 8.36 8.82 -12.59
CA SER A 155 7.47 8.28 -13.63
C SER A 155 6.09 8.93 -13.66
N ARG A 156 5.66 9.56 -12.54
CA ARG A 156 4.38 10.28 -12.46
C ARG A 156 4.46 11.73 -12.91
N CYS A 157 5.33 12.52 -12.29
CA CYS A 157 5.37 13.98 -12.51
C CYS A 157 6.42 14.40 -13.53
N GLN A 158 7.29 13.48 -13.98
CA GLN A 158 8.37 13.71 -14.94
C GLN A 158 9.44 14.71 -14.45
N ALA A 159 9.41 15.10 -13.17
CA ALA A 159 10.45 15.91 -12.54
C ALA A 159 11.58 15.03 -11.98
N LYS A 160 12.76 15.65 -11.79
CA LYS A 160 13.90 15.01 -11.13
C LYS A 160 13.58 14.70 -9.67
N ILE A 161 14.10 13.58 -9.17
CA ILE A 161 13.96 13.17 -7.78
C ILE A 161 15.23 13.56 -7.05
N LEU A 162 15.15 14.66 -6.32
CA LEU A 162 16.15 15.12 -5.38
C LEU A 162 15.65 14.75 -4.00
N GLY A 163 15.70 13.49 -3.60
CA GLY A 163 15.12 13.06 -2.33
C GLY A 163 15.14 11.56 -2.11
N GLU A 164 14.27 11.15 -1.19
CA GLU A 164 13.85 9.75 -1.08
C GLU A 164 13.29 9.25 -2.42
N VAL A 165 13.89 8.16 -2.91
CA VAL A 165 13.43 7.49 -4.14
C VAL A 165 12.67 6.22 -3.79
N ILE A 166 11.48 6.09 -4.36
CA ILE A 166 10.72 4.85 -4.37
C ILE A 166 11.03 4.12 -5.68
N ASN A 167 11.59 2.91 -5.55
CA ASN A 167 11.76 1.97 -6.67
C ASN A 167 10.61 0.96 -6.64
N ALA A 168 9.68 1.09 -7.58
CA ALA A 168 8.52 0.21 -7.69
C ALA A 168 8.09 0.09 -9.16
N LEU A 169 7.55 -1.06 -9.55
CA LEU A 169 7.09 -1.31 -10.93
C LEU A 169 8.18 -1.09 -12.00
N LYS A 170 9.43 -1.42 -11.64
CA LYS A 170 10.64 -1.17 -12.48
C LYS A 170 10.82 0.32 -12.85
N GLN A 171 10.25 1.20 -12.04
CA GLN A 171 10.19 2.63 -12.24
C GLN A 171 10.60 3.37 -10.96
N THR A 172 11.03 4.62 -11.13
CA THR A 172 11.40 5.52 -10.05
C THR A 172 10.30 6.54 -9.80
N TRP A 173 10.04 6.81 -8.53
CA TRP A 173 8.96 7.69 -8.08
C TRP A 173 9.43 8.55 -6.92
N HIS A 174 8.95 9.79 -6.82
CA HIS A 174 8.98 10.47 -5.53
C HIS A 174 8.11 9.72 -4.52
N ALA A 175 8.47 9.81 -3.24
CA ALA A 175 7.72 9.21 -2.13
C ALA A 175 6.24 9.65 -2.09
N TYR A 176 5.94 10.87 -2.53
CA TYR A 176 4.57 11.42 -2.62
C TYR A 176 3.94 11.25 -4.01
N CYS A 177 4.67 10.76 -5.00
CA CYS A 177 4.12 10.48 -6.33
C CYS A 177 3.61 9.04 -6.45
N PHE A 178 4.12 8.13 -5.64
CA PHE A 178 3.63 6.75 -5.55
C PHE A 178 2.37 6.69 -4.65
N LEU A 179 1.21 6.95 -5.24
CA LEU A 179 -0.07 7.05 -4.52
C LEU A 179 -0.96 5.84 -4.82
N CYS A 180 -1.80 5.49 -3.86
CA CYS A 180 -2.90 4.55 -4.08
C CYS A 180 -3.87 5.06 -5.15
N ALA A 181 -4.24 4.22 -6.10
CA ALA A 181 -5.21 4.55 -7.14
C ALA A 181 -6.59 4.91 -6.56
N SER A 182 -7.00 4.29 -5.45
CA SER A 182 -8.27 4.55 -4.77
C SER A 182 -8.22 5.80 -3.88
N CYS A 183 -7.53 5.77 -2.73
CA CYS A 183 -7.56 6.90 -1.78
C CYS A 183 -6.63 8.08 -2.13
N GLN A 184 -5.79 7.96 -3.18
CA GLN A 184 -4.79 8.96 -3.57
C GLN A 184 -3.81 9.35 -2.45
N GLN A 185 -3.66 8.50 -1.41
CA GLN A 185 -2.66 8.70 -0.37
C GLN A 185 -1.32 8.07 -0.75
N PRO A 186 -0.18 8.66 -0.35
CA PRO A 186 1.14 8.08 -0.58
C PRO A 186 1.27 6.70 0.05
N ILE A 187 1.71 5.72 -0.74
CA ILE A 187 2.00 4.38 -0.23
C ILE A 187 3.45 4.38 0.23
N ARG A 188 3.66 4.67 1.51
CA ARG A 188 4.99 4.66 2.16
C ARG A 188 5.32 3.33 2.83
N ASN A 189 4.30 2.50 3.00
CA ASN A 189 4.37 1.23 3.70
C ASN A 189 5.09 0.24 2.77
N ASN A 190 6.00 -0.59 3.29
CA ASN A 190 6.80 -1.51 2.47
C ASN A 190 5.99 -2.52 1.62
N THR A 191 4.67 -2.59 1.77
CA THR A 191 3.76 -3.46 1.03
C THR A 191 2.69 -2.66 0.29
N PHE A 192 2.51 -2.99 -0.98
CA PHE A 192 1.42 -2.52 -1.83
C PHE A 192 0.92 -3.67 -2.71
N HIS A 193 -0.29 -3.52 -3.23
CA HIS A 193 -0.90 -4.49 -4.14
C HIS A 193 -1.06 -3.87 -5.52
N LEU A 194 -0.96 -4.71 -6.55
CA LEU A 194 -1.11 -4.29 -7.94
C LEU A 194 -2.36 -4.93 -8.53
N GLU A 195 -3.27 -4.10 -9.04
CA GLU A 195 -4.45 -4.54 -9.78
C GLU A 195 -4.51 -3.73 -11.09
N ASP A 196 -4.65 -4.40 -12.23
CA ASP A 196 -4.62 -3.80 -13.57
C ASP A 196 -3.43 -2.84 -13.85
N GLY A 197 -2.30 -3.07 -13.16
CA GLY A 197 -1.09 -2.26 -13.29
C GLY A 197 -1.07 -0.99 -12.43
N GLU A 198 -2.12 -0.76 -11.62
CA GLU A 198 -2.20 0.38 -10.72
C GLU A 198 -1.93 -0.03 -9.26
N PRO A 199 -1.15 0.76 -8.50
CA PRO A 199 -0.82 0.43 -7.12
C PRO A 199 -1.97 0.80 -6.17
N TYR A 200 -2.32 -0.12 -5.28
CA TYR A 200 -3.29 0.06 -4.21
C TYR A 200 -2.62 -0.11 -2.85
N CYS A 201 -3.01 0.73 -1.89
CA CYS A 201 -2.64 0.48 -0.50
C CYS A 201 -3.37 -0.77 0.01
N GLU A 202 -2.80 -1.43 1.01
CA GLU A 202 -3.35 -2.66 1.59
C GLU A 202 -4.84 -2.55 1.95
N GLN A 203 -5.22 -1.47 2.63
CA GLN A 203 -6.60 -1.21 3.05
C GLN A 203 -7.57 -1.10 1.86
N ASP A 204 -7.24 -0.27 0.86
CA ASP A 204 -8.12 -0.11 -0.31
C ASP A 204 -8.16 -1.36 -1.17
N PHE A 205 -7.04 -2.09 -1.26
CA PHE A 205 -7.00 -3.35 -1.99
C PHE A 205 -7.97 -4.36 -1.39
N TYR A 206 -7.95 -4.58 -0.08
CA TYR A 206 -8.89 -5.50 0.57
C TYR A 206 -10.32 -4.99 0.58
N ASN A 207 -10.54 -3.67 0.66
CA ASN A 207 -11.89 -3.12 0.61
C ASN A 207 -12.52 -3.24 -0.79
N LEU A 208 -11.74 -3.08 -1.86
CA LEU A 208 -12.25 -3.09 -3.23
C LEU A 208 -12.26 -4.48 -3.87
N PHE A 209 -11.24 -5.29 -3.58
CA PHE A 209 -11.02 -6.59 -4.23
C PHE A 209 -11.10 -7.76 -3.25
N GLY A 210 -11.26 -7.48 -1.95
CA GLY A 210 -11.43 -8.51 -0.95
C GLY A 210 -12.80 -9.18 -1.00
N THR A 211 -12.84 -10.39 -0.47
CA THR A 211 -14.06 -11.17 -0.29
C THR A 211 -14.81 -10.66 0.94
N GLY A 212 -15.99 -10.06 0.77
CA GLY A 212 -16.84 -9.60 1.86
C GLY A 212 -17.74 -10.72 2.43
N CYS A 213 -18.03 -10.66 3.72
CA CYS A 213 -19.05 -11.51 4.34
C CYS A 213 -20.44 -10.92 4.11
N HIS A 214 -21.36 -11.69 3.54
CA HIS A 214 -22.74 -11.23 3.30
C HIS A 214 -23.54 -10.99 4.59
N GLY A 215 -23.17 -11.65 5.70
CA GLY A 215 -23.90 -11.52 6.97
C GLY A 215 -23.57 -10.25 7.75
N CYS A 216 -22.34 -9.75 7.67
CA CYS A 216 -21.89 -8.59 8.44
C CYS A 216 -21.30 -7.46 7.59
N GLU A 217 -21.20 -7.66 6.26
CA GLU A 217 -20.65 -6.71 5.28
C GLU A 217 -19.16 -6.36 5.48
N PHE A 218 -18.49 -6.99 6.43
CA PHE A 218 -17.04 -6.82 6.66
C PHE A 218 -16.20 -7.77 5.78
N PRO A 219 -14.97 -7.38 5.40
CA PRO A 219 -14.04 -8.25 4.69
C PRO A 219 -13.72 -9.52 5.48
N ILE A 220 -13.54 -10.64 4.76
CA ILE A 220 -12.99 -11.89 5.31
C ILE A 220 -11.46 -11.84 5.15
N GLU A 221 -10.75 -11.77 6.26
CA GLU A 221 -9.29 -11.60 6.30
C GLU A 221 -8.53 -12.94 6.25
N ALA A 222 -7.21 -12.88 6.07
CA ALA A 222 -6.37 -14.08 6.13
C ALA A 222 -6.37 -14.66 7.56
N GLY A 223 -6.66 -15.95 7.69
CA GLY A 223 -6.83 -16.62 8.98
C GLY A 223 -8.28 -16.77 9.41
N ASP A 224 -9.21 -16.03 8.79
CA ASP A 224 -10.63 -16.16 9.10
C ASP A 224 -11.19 -17.49 8.58
N LYS A 225 -12.07 -18.06 9.40
CA LYS A 225 -12.92 -19.17 9.01
C LYS A 225 -14.12 -18.63 8.26
N PHE A 226 -14.30 -19.11 7.04
CA PHE A 226 -15.39 -18.69 6.17
C PHE A 226 -16.01 -19.88 5.46
N LEU A 227 -17.17 -19.66 4.86
CA LEU A 227 -17.88 -20.65 4.09
C LEU A 227 -18.61 -19.99 2.92
N GLU A 228 -18.86 -20.78 1.87
CA GLU A 228 -19.62 -20.35 0.70
C GLU A 228 -20.99 -21.02 0.69
N ALA A 229 -22.05 -20.21 0.72
CA ALA A 229 -23.42 -20.67 0.72
C ALA A 229 -24.33 -19.64 0.04
N LEU A 230 -25.34 -20.12 -0.69
CA LEU A 230 -26.31 -19.28 -1.40
C LEU A 230 -25.66 -18.34 -2.44
N GLY A 231 -24.51 -18.72 -2.99
CA GLY A 231 -23.75 -17.89 -3.93
C GLY A 231 -22.95 -16.76 -3.28
N TYR A 232 -22.93 -16.68 -1.95
CA TYR A 232 -22.20 -15.66 -1.20
C TYR A 232 -21.19 -16.29 -0.23
N THR A 233 -20.25 -15.46 0.22
CA THR A 233 -19.25 -15.77 1.23
C THR A 233 -19.68 -15.25 2.60
N TRP A 234 -19.43 -16.04 3.64
CA TRP A 234 -19.84 -15.74 5.01
C TRP A 234 -18.72 -16.10 5.97
N HIS A 235 -18.53 -15.34 7.05
CA HIS A 235 -17.81 -15.87 8.21
C HIS A 235 -18.57 -17.08 8.77
N ASP A 236 -17.85 -18.06 9.31
CA ASP A 236 -18.44 -19.24 9.98
C ASP A 236 -19.46 -18.83 11.07
N THR A 237 -19.15 -17.78 11.81
CA THR A 237 -19.97 -17.17 12.85
C THR A 237 -21.14 -16.33 12.33
N CYS A 238 -21.07 -15.87 11.07
CA CYS A 238 -22.11 -15.04 10.45
C CYS A 238 -23.16 -15.88 9.69
N PHE A 239 -22.86 -17.15 9.40
CA PHE A 239 -23.83 -18.06 8.77
C PHE A 239 -24.79 -18.66 9.80
N VAL A 240 -25.76 -17.84 10.21
CA VAL A 240 -26.73 -18.17 11.27
C VAL A 240 -28.15 -18.22 10.74
N CYS A 241 -29.03 -18.97 11.41
CA CYS A 241 -30.45 -18.96 11.08
C CYS A 241 -31.03 -17.55 11.26
N ALA A 242 -31.70 -17.03 10.24
CA ALA A 242 -32.29 -15.68 10.23
C ALA A 242 -33.40 -15.43 11.28
N VAL A 243 -33.75 -16.43 12.08
CA VAL A 243 -34.87 -16.41 13.03
C VAL A 243 -34.39 -16.58 14.46
N CYS A 244 -33.51 -17.56 14.69
CA CYS A 244 -33.02 -17.89 16.03
C CYS A 244 -31.52 -17.65 16.22
N CYS A 245 -30.85 -17.09 15.21
CA CYS A 245 -29.42 -16.74 15.22
C CYS A 245 -28.49 -17.90 15.59
N THR A 246 -28.94 -19.14 15.49
CA THR A 246 -28.11 -20.32 15.74
C THR A 246 -27.20 -20.54 14.54
N THR A 247 -25.91 -20.80 14.79
CA THR A 247 -24.94 -21.17 13.74
C THR A 247 -25.44 -22.39 12.96
N LEU A 248 -25.28 -22.31 11.64
CA LEU A 248 -25.60 -23.36 10.68
C LEU A 248 -24.35 -24.05 10.14
N GLU A 249 -23.18 -23.74 10.69
CA GLU A 249 -21.92 -24.38 10.36
C GLU A 249 -22.01 -25.90 10.56
N GLY A 250 -21.69 -26.68 9.51
CA GLY A 250 -21.74 -28.14 9.56
C GLY A 250 -23.14 -28.76 9.71
N GLN A 251 -24.20 -27.95 9.77
CA GLN A 251 -25.59 -28.41 9.89
C GLN A 251 -26.28 -28.42 8.52
N THR A 252 -27.31 -29.24 8.35
CA THR A 252 -28.21 -29.08 7.19
C THR A 252 -29.00 -27.79 7.35
N PHE A 253 -28.91 -26.92 6.36
CA PHE A 253 -29.67 -25.67 6.32
C PHE A 253 -30.66 -25.67 5.16
N TYR A 254 -31.60 -24.74 5.22
CA TYR A 254 -32.60 -24.49 4.19
C TYR A 254 -32.55 -23.01 3.83
N SER A 255 -32.92 -22.65 2.61
CA SER A 255 -32.99 -21.25 2.19
C SER A 255 -34.40 -20.86 1.78
N ARG A 256 -34.79 -19.65 2.15
CA ARG A 256 -35.97 -18.95 1.61
C ARG A 256 -35.63 -17.49 1.41
N LYS A 257 -35.91 -16.95 0.21
CA LYS A 257 -35.60 -15.55 -0.15
C LYS A 257 -34.15 -15.18 0.21
N GLU A 258 -33.20 -16.04 -0.16
CA GLU A 258 -31.75 -15.90 0.14
C GLU A 258 -31.36 -15.85 1.62
N LYS A 259 -32.28 -16.14 2.55
CA LYS A 259 -31.99 -16.20 3.99
C LYS A 259 -31.77 -17.64 4.46
N PRO A 260 -30.69 -17.92 5.19
CA PRO A 260 -30.42 -19.25 5.71
C PRO A 260 -31.29 -19.55 6.95
N LEU A 261 -31.85 -20.75 7.00
CA LEU A 261 -32.78 -21.22 8.03
C LEU A 261 -32.33 -22.58 8.59
N CYS A 262 -32.47 -22.77 9.89
CA CYS A 262 -32.29 -24.07 10.51
C CYS A 262 -33.49 -24.99 10.20
N LYS A 263 -33.31 -26.30 10.37
CA LYS A 263 -34.36 -27.30 10.16
C LYS A 263 -35.68 -27.00 10.89
N LYS A 264 -35.61 -26.40 12.08
CA LYS A 264 -36.80 -26.01 12.89
C LYS A 264 -37.58 -24.83 12.31
N HIS A 265 -36.92 -23.95 11.56
CA HIS A 265 -37.54 -22.74 10.99
C HIS A 265 -37.76 -22.83 9.48
N ALA A 266 -37.23 -23.86 8.82
CA ALA A 266 -37.39 -24.09 7.38
C ALA A 266 -38.86 -24.25 6.93
N HIS A 267 -39.69 -24.88 7.77
CA HIS A 267 -41.09 -25.23 7.44
C HIS A 267 -42.13 -24.38 8.18
N THR A 268 -41.69 -23.54 9.11
CA THR A 268 -42.56 -22.82 10.06
C THR A 268 -42.87 -21.41 9.58
N ILE A 269 -42.18 -20.93 8.54
CA ILE A 269 -42.29 -19.56 8.07
C ILE A 269 -42.90 -19.55 6.67
N LYS A 270 -44.16 -19.11 6.59
CA LYS A 270 -44.74 -18.54 5.37
C LYS A 270 -44.23 -17.10 5.28
N ILE A 271 -43.12 -16.89 4.56
CA ILE A 271 -42.63 -15.54 4.19
C ILE A 271 -43.21 -15.17 2.84
#